data_AF-A0A941ZXT3-F1
#
_entry.id   AF-A0A941ZXT3-F1
#
_cell.length_a   1.000
_cell.length_b   1.000
_cell.length_c   1.000
_cell.angle_alpha   90.00
_cell.angle_beta   90.00
_cell.angle_gamma   90.00
#
_symmetry.space_group_name_H-M   'P 1'
#
loop_
_entity.id
_entity.type
_entity.pdbx_description
1 polymer ?
#
loop_
_entity_poly.entity_id
_entity_poly.type
_entity_poly.pdbx_seq_one_letter_code
_entity_poly.pdbx_strand_id
1 'polypeptide(L)' 'MAMSSQKFIARNRAPRVQIEYDVEVYGSEKKVQLPFIMGVMADLSGKPVDPLAPVADRKFLEIDVDNFEN' A
#
# COMPACT_ATOMS: atom_id res chain seq x y z
N MET A 1 7.54 -3.15 13.59
CA MET A 1 6.62 -2.92 14.71
C MET A 1 7.04 -1.63 15.39
N ALA A 2 6.11 -0.72 15.67
CA ALA A 2 6.40 0.45 16.48
C ALA A 2 6.81 -0.02 17.89
N MET A 3 7.96 0.44 18.40
CA MET A 3 8.35 0.10 19.78
C MET A 3 7.35 0.71 20.74
N SER A 4 6.78 -0.11 21.63
CA SER A 4 5.85 0.35 22.65
C SER A 4 6.57 1.27 23.64
N SER A 5 5.94 2.38 24.03
CA SER A 5 6.50 3.37 24.96
C SER A 5 6.78 2.78 26.35
N GLN A 6 6.17 1.65 26.68
CA GLN A 6 6.40 0.88 27.89
C GLN A 6 7.80 0.25 27.93
N LYS A 7 8.35 -0.19 26.78
CA LYS A 7 9.74 -0.71 26.68
C LYS A 7 10.80 0.39 26.84
N PHE A 8 10.42 1.67 26.64
CA PHE A 8 11.29 2.82 26.85
C PHE A 8 11.42 3.18 28.35
N ILE A 9 10.35 3.07 29.15
CA ILE A 9 10.36 3.42 30.59
C ILE A 9 11.23 2.46 31.42
N ALA A 10 11.36 1.20 31.00
CA ALA A 10 12.23 0.21 31.66
C ALA A 10 13.73 0.59 31.65
N ARG A 11 14.18 1.45 30.71
CA ARG A 11 15.60 1.79 30.57
C ARG A 11 16.08 2.90 31.50
N ASN A 12 15.20 3.73 32.06
CA ASN A 12 15.61 4.95 32.79
C ASN A 12 15.28 4.95 34.29
N ARG A 13 14.19 4.31 34.75
CA ARG A 13 13.88 4.04 36.18
C ARG A 13 12.85 2.91 36.30
N ALA A 14 13.27 1.71 36.70
CA ALA A 14 12.35 0.57 36.83
C ALA A 14 11.28 0.85 37.92
N PRO A 15 9.99 0.88 37.57
CA PRO A 15 8.91 0.98 38.56
C PRO A 15 8.81 -0.30 39.39
N ARG A 16 8.31 -0.21 40.63
CA ARG A 16 8.18 -1.38 41.52
C ARG A 16 7.22 -2.47 40.98
N VAL A 17 6.31 -2.09 40.08
CA VAL A 17 5.43 -2.99 39.34
C VAL A 17 5.32 -2.44 37.91
N GLN A 18 5.62 -3.25 36.91
CA GLN A 18 5.47 -2.92 35.50
C GLN A 18 4.66 -4.01 34.81
N ILE A 19 3.57 -3.62 34.15
CA ILE A 19 2.72 -4.52 33.37
C ILE A 19 2.99 -4.20 31.90
N GLU A 20 3.46 -5.19 31.15
CA GLU A 20 3.64 -5.11 29.71
C GLU A 20 2.64 -6.00 29.00
N TYR A 21 2.19 -5.55 27.84
CA TYR A 21 1.42 -6.35 26.90
C TYR A 21 2.32 -6.57 25.69
N ASP A 22 2.88 -7.77 25.58
CA ASP A 22 3.55 -8.20 24.35
C ASP A 22 2.57 -9.05 23.54
N VAL A 23 2.53 -8.81 22.23
CA VAL A 23 1.72 -9.62 21.32
C VAL A 23 2.59 -10.78 20.87
N GLU A 24 2.48 -11.91 21.57
CA GLU A 24 3.20 -13.13 21.20
C GLU A 24 2.55 -13.75 19.95
N VAL A 25 3.24 -13.62 18.81
CA VAL A 25 2.70 -14.08 17.52
C VAL A 25 3.12 -15.52 17.16
N TYR A 26 3.78 -16.28 18.05
CA TYR A 26 4.21 -17.68 17.83
C TYR A 26 4.79 -18.02 16.45
N GLY A 27 5.50 -17.08 15.81
CA GLY A 27 6.02 -17.27 14.45
C GLY A 27 4.95 -17.28 13.34
N SER A 28 3.75 -16.73 13.61
CA SER A 28 2.65 -16.65 12.66
C SER A 28 3.11 -16.04 11.35
N GLU A 29 2.76 -16.70 10.25
CA GLU A 29 3.04 -16.16 8.93
C GLU A 29 2.35 -14.81 8.75
N LYS A 30 3.15 -13.79 8.44
CA LYS A 30 2.63 -12.47 8.12
C LYS A 30 1.92 -12.57 6.77
N LYS A 31 0.59 -12.44 6.77
CA LYS A 31 -0.17 -12.29 5.53
C LYS A 31 0.26 -11.03 4.81
N VAL A 32 0.84 -11.20 3.62
CA VAL A 32 1.09 -10.10 2.68
C VAL A 32 -0.12 -10.00 1.76
N GLN A 33 -0.79 -8.84 1.80
CA GLN A 33 -1.89 -8.57 0.86
C GLN A 33 -1.26 -8.12 -0.46
N LEU A 34 -1.42 -8.95 -1.50
CA LEU A 34 -1.05 -8.63 -2.87
C LEU A 34 -2.34 -8.27 -3.63
N PRO A 35 -2.53 -6.99 -4.00
CA PRO A 35 -3.68 -6.61 -4.80
C PRO A 35 -3.58 -7.23 -6.20
N PHE A 36 -4.70 -7.72 -6.70
CA PHE A 36 -4.81 -8.15 -8.09
C PHE A 36 -5.23 -6.96 -8.94
N ILE A 37 -4.34 -6.51 -9.82
CA ILE A 37 -4.57 -5.37 -10.72
C ILE A 37 -4.64 -5.91 -12.15
N MET A 38 -5.65 -5.46 -12.91
CA MET A 38 -5.82 -5.84 -14.31
C MET A 38 -5.42 -4.69 -15.22
N GLY A 39 -4.46 -4.93 -16.12
CA GLY A 39 -4.13 -4.00 -17.20
C GLY A 39 -5.04 -4.23 -18.41
N VAL A 40 -5.71 -3.17 -18.88
CA VAL A 40 -6.55 -3.20 -20.08
C VAL A 40 -5.90 -2.33 -21.15
N MET A 41 -5.77 -2.88 -22.36
CA MET A 41 -5.29 -2.14 -23.55
C MET A 41 -6.40 -2.12 -24.59
N ALA A 42 -6.78 -0.93 -25.05
CA ALA A 42 -7.82 -0.72 -26.04
C ALA A 42 -7.51 0.48 -26.93
N ASP A 43 -8.06 0.49 -28.15
CA ASP A 43 -8.06 1.67 -29.00
C ASP A 43 -9.18 2.61 -28.58
N LEU A 44 -8.83 3.64 -27.81
CA LEU A 44 -9.77 4.63 -27.27
C LEU A 44 -9.68 5.99 -27.98
N SER A 45 -8.68 6.18 -28.84
CA SER A 45 -8.37 7.47 -29.48
C SER A 45 -9.13 7.72 -30.79
N GLY A 46 -9.73 6.69 -31.39
CA GLY A 46 -10.44 6.81 -32.66
C GLY A 46 -9.55 7.38 -33.77
N LYS A 47 -9.94 8.54 -34.33
CA LYS A 47 -9.20 9.23 -35.41
C LYS A 47 -8.77 10.63 -34.96
N PRO A 48 -7.63 10.75 -34.24
CA PRO A 48 -7.15 12.03 -33.78
C PRO A 48 -6.60 12.87 -34.96
N VAL A 49 -6.75 14.19 -34.86
CA VAL A 49 -6.19 15.16 -35.82
C VAL A 49 -4.66 15.21 -35.70
N ASP A 50 -4.17 15.15 -34.46
CA ASP A 50 -2.75 15.13 -34.15
C ASP A 50 -2.23 13.69 -33.93
N PRO A 51 -0.96 13.40 -34.28
CA PRO A 51 -0.37 12.11 -34.00
C PRO A 51 -0.36 11.78 -32.50
N LEU A 52 -0.74 10.55 -32.16
CA LEU A 52 -0.65 10.06 -30.79
C LEU A 52 0.81 9.90 -30.36
N ALA A 53 1.05 10.09 -29.06
CA ALA A 53 2.35 9.79 -28.46
C ALA A 53 2.80 8.34 -28.74
N PRO A 54 4.11 8.08 -28.83
CA PRO A 54 4.65 6.72 -28.90
C PRO A 54 4.11 5.82 -27.78
N VAL A 55 3.93 4.53 -28.06
CA VAL A 55 3.35 3.57 -27.08
C VAL A 55 4.15 3.53 -25.78
N ALA A 56 5.48 3.64 -25.86
CA ALA A 56 6.36 3.64 -24.69
C ALA A 56 6.11 4.82 -23.74
N ASP A 57 5.56 5.92 -24.25
CA ASP A 57 5.28 7.13 -23.46
C ASP A 57 3.85 7.13 -22.87
N ARG A 58 3.00 6.17 -23.30
CA ARG A 58 1.62 6.02 -22.80
C ARG A 58 1.62 5.23 -21.50
N LYS A 59 1.19 5.88 -20.41
CA LYS A 59 1.08 5.25 -19.09
C LYS A 59 -0.27 4.55 -18.95
N PHE A 60 -0.30 3.48 -18.16
CA PHE A 60 -1.56 2.97 -17.62
C PHE A 60 -2.16 4.02 -16.68
N LEU A 61 -3.44 4.29 -16.87
CA LEU A 61 -4.24 5.10 -15.98
C LEU A 61 -5.09 4.16 -15.13
N GLU A 62 -5.23 4.49 -13.85
CA GLU A 62 -6.13 3.79 -12.94
C GLU A 62 -7.57 4.20 -13.26
N ILE A 63 -8.43 3.23 -13.59
CA ILE A 63 -9.83 3.48 -13.92
C ILE A 63 -10.73 2.72 -12.94
N ASP A 64 -11.69 3.43 -12.37
CA ASP A 64 -12.74 2.93 -11.49
C ASP A 64 -14.09 3.61 -11.80
N VAL A 65 -15.09 3.38 -10.95
CA VAL A 65 -16.43 3.97 -11.11
C VAL A 65 -16.49 5.47 -10.84
N ASP A 66 -15.51 6.01 -10.11
CA ASP A 66 -15.47 7.41 -9.70
C ASP A 66 -14.79 8.29 -10.75
N ASN A 67 -13.94 7.71 -11.61
CA ASN A 67 -13.15 8.44 -12.60
C ASN A 67 -13.42 8.06 -14.07
N PHE A 68 -14.47 7.27 -14.34
CA PHE A 68 -14.77 6.79 -15.70
C PHE A 68 -15.09 7.91 -16.71
N GLU A 69 -15.69 9.02 -16.27
CA GLU A 69 -16.14 10.12 -17.15
C GLU A 69 -15.16 11.30 -17.24
N ASN A 70 -14.09 11.31 -16.43
CA ASN A 70 -13.21 12.46 -16.24
C ASN A 70 -12.05 12.53 -17.22
#